data_AF-A0A949CD24-F1
#
_entry.id   AF-A0A949CD24-F1
#
_cell.length_a   1.000
_cell.length_b   1.000
_cell.length_c   1.000
_cell.angle_alpha   90.00
_cell.angle_beta   90.00
_cell.angle_gamma   90.00
#
_symmetry.space_group_name_H-M   'P 1'
#
loop_
_entity.id
_entity.type
_entity.pdbx_description
1 polymer ?
#
loop_
_entity_poly.entity_id
_entity_poly.type
_entity_poly.pdbx_seq_one_letter_code
_entity_poly.pdbx_strand_id
1 'polypeptide(L)' 'MSFESAISRLEEIVETLSSQRINLDSMISLHEEGVLLKEFCEQKLADAKLKIETVSKTKLSKSQ' A
#
# COMPACT_ATOMS: atom_id res chain seq x y z
N MET A 1 10.10 2.10 4.86
CA MET A 1 8.97 2.81 4.22
C MET A 1 7.74 2.67 5.11
N SER A 2 7.01 3.76 5.38
CA SER A 2 5.72 3.71 6.09
C SER A 2 4.56 3.53 5.09
N PHE A 3 3.37 3.22 5.60
CA PHE A 3 2.16 3.11 4.77
C PHE A 3 1.81 4.45 4.12
N GLU A 4 1.86 5.52 4.91
CA GLU A 4 1.57 6.88 4.47
C GLU A 4 2.53 7.32 3.36
N SER A 5 3.84 7.03 3.49
CA SER A 5 4.81 7.33 2.44
C SER A 5 4.56 6.53 1.16
N ALA A 6 4.10 5.28 1.27
CA ALA A 6 3.76 4.48 0.08
C ALA A 6 2.52 4.99 -0.64
N ILE A 7 1.51 5.45 0.11
CA ILE A 7 0.33 6.08 -0.46
C ILE A 7 0.68 7.42 -1.13
N SER A 8 1.43 8.30 -0.48
CA SER A 8 1.84 9.57 -1.10
C SER A 8 2.65 9.36 -2.38
N ARG A 9 3.50 8.32 -2.42
CA ARG A 9 4.24 7.99 -3.62
C ARG A 9 3.33 7.45 -4.74
N LEU A 10 2.33 6.65 -4.42
CA LEU A 10 1.32 6.20 -5.38
C LEU A 10 0.54 7.37 -6.00
N GLU A 11 0.16 8.35 -5.18
CA GLU A 11 -0.51 9.57 -5.66
C GLU A 11 0.37 10.35 -6.64
N GLU A 12 1.64 10.53 -6.31
CA GLU A 12 2.62 11.22 -7.15
C GLU A 12 2.86 10.47 -8.48
N ILE A 13 2.90 9.13 -8.44
CA ILE A 13 2.99 8.28 -9.65
C ILE A 13 1.75 8.49 -10.54
N VAL A 14 0.55 8.47 -9.96
CA VAL A 14 -0.71 8.67 -10.72
C VAL A 14 -0.75 10.06 -11.35
N GLU A 15 -0.36 11.09 -10.60
CA GLU A 15 -0.26 12.46 -11.11
C GLU A 15 0.73 12.53 -12.29
N THR A 16 1.90 11.92 -12.13
CA THR A 16 2.94 11.89 -13.17
C THR A 16 2.48 11.14 -14.42
N LEU A 17 1.83 9.98 -14.26
CA LEU A 17 1.29 9.18 -15.36
C LEU A 17 0.15 9.88 -16.10
N SER A 18 -0.58 10.76 -15.43
CA SER A 18 -1.64 11.57 -16.05
C SER A 18 -1.11 12.75 -16.87
N SER A 19 0.17 13.09 -16.72
CA SER A 19 0.82 14.18 -17.44
C SER A 19 1.09 13.79 -18.90
N GLN A 20 0.73 14.66 -19.84
CA GLN A 20 0.89 14.43 -21.28
C GLN A 20 2.36 14.39 -21.77
N ARG A 21 3.35 14.58 -20.89
CA ARG A 21 4.78 14.71 -21.23
C ARG A 21 5.65 13.60 -20.68
N ILE A 22 5.10 12.42 -20.42
CA ILE A 22 5.87 11.26 -19.99
C ILE A 22 6.31 10.41 -21.18
N ASN A 23 7.57 9.96 -21.17
CA ASN A 23 8.08 9.02 -22.17
C ASN A 23 7.73 7.57 -21.80
N LEU A 24 7.81 6.66 -22.78
CA LEU A 24 7.42 5.26 -22.62
C LEU A 24 8.23 4.54 -21.52
N ASP A 25 9.55 4.73 -21.49
CA ASP A 25 10.42 4.07 -20.50
C ASP A 25 10.08 4.51 -19.07
N SER A 26 9.76 5.79 -18.88
CA SER A 26 9.34 6.35 -17.60
C SER A 26 7.96 5.84 -17.20
N MET A 27 7.04 5.70 -18.17
CA MET A 27 5.71 5.13 -17.94
C MET A 27 5.82 3.68 -17.45
N ILE A 28 6.68 2.86 -18.08
CA ILE A 28 6.91 1.47 -17.66
C ILE A 28 7.50 1.43 -16.24
N SER A 29 8.53 2.22 -15.99
CA SER A 29 9.20 2.27 -14.68
C SER A 29 8.25 2.69 -13.55
N LEU A 30 7.43 3.72 -13.77
CA LEU A 30 6.46 4.20 -12.80
C LEU A 30 5.30 3.21 -12.59
N HIS A 31 4.92 2.47 -13.63
CA HIS A 31 3.94 1.41 -13.50
C HIS A 31 4.45 0.26 -12.62
N GLU A 32 5.68 -0.21 -12.88
CA GLU A 32 6.32 -1.23 -12.05
C GLU A 32 6.45 -0.78 -10.59
N GLU A 33 6.89 0.47 -10.37
CA GLU A 33 6.95 1.05 -9.03
C GLU A 33 5.57 1.08 -8.36
N GLY A 34 4.53 1.50 -9.09
CA GLY A 34 3.16 1.55 -8.60
C GLY A 34 2.62 0.17 -8.19
N VAL A 35 2.94 -0.88 -8.95
CA VAL A 35 2.55 -2.26 -8.62
C VAL A 35 3.22 -2.69 -7.30
N LEU A 36 4.51 -2.45 -7.14
CA LEU A 36 5.24 -2.80 -5.92
C LEU A 36 4.71 -2.06 -4.68
N LEU A 37 4.39 -0.78 -4.83
CA LEU A 37 3.81 0.02 -3.73
C LEU A 37 2.42 -0.45 -3.36
N LYS A 38 1.59 -0.83 -4.34
CA LYS A 38 0.28 -1.43 -4.10
C LYS A 38 0.40 -2.71 -3.29
N GLU A 39 1.28 -3.62 -3.69
CA GLU A 39 1.52 -4.88 -2.96
C GLU A 39 1.99 -4.64 -1.52
N PHE A 40 2.90 -3.69 -1.33
CA PHE A 40 3.34 -3.29 0.00
C PHE A 40 2.19 -2.80 0.89
N CYS A 41 1.32 -1.92 0.35
CA CYS A 41 0.16 -1.41 1.06
C CYS A 41 -0.83 -2.54 1.41
N GLU A 42 -1.09 -3.46 0.49
CA GLU A 42 -1.97 -4.63 0.72
C GLU A 42 -1.42 -5.54 1.82
N GLN A 43 -0.12 -5.82 1.82
CA GLN A 43 0.53 -6.60 2.88
C GLN A 43 0.43 -5.91 4.25
N LYS A 44 0.69 -4.59 4.31
CA LYS A 44 0.56 -3.83 5.55
C LYS A 44 -0.86 -3.85 6.11
N LEU A 45 -1.86 -3.74 5.25
CA LEU A 45 -3.26 -3.83 5.65
C LEU A 45 -3.63 -5.25 6.12
N ALA A 46 -3.13 -6.29 5.45
CA ALA A 46 -3.34 -7.67 5.88
C ALA A 46 -2.74 -7.93 7.27
N ASP A 47 -1.50 -7.50 7.49
CA ASP A 47 -0.82 -7.61 8.79
C ASP A 47 -1.59 -6.86 9.90
N ALA A 48 -2.08 -5.65 9.59
CA ALA A 48 -2.86 -4.87 10.53
C ALA A 48 -4.18 -5.58 10.89
N LYS A 49 -4.89 -6.12 9.89
CA LYS A 49 -6.12 -6.91 10.11
C LYS A 49 -5.85 -8.13 10.98
N LEU A 50 -4.81 -8.92 10.69
CA LEU A 50 -4.44 -10.10 11.47
C LEU A 50 -4.12 -9.74 12.93
N LYS A 51 -3.42 -8.63 13.17
CA LYS A 51 -3.16 -8.14 14.53
C LYS A 51 -4.46 -7.77 15.25
N ILE A 52 -5.36 -7.05 14.59
CA ILE A 52 -6.67 -6.67 15.16
C ILE A 52 -7.50 -7.92 15.49
N GLU A 53 -7.56 -8.89 14.58
CA GLU A 53 -8.28 -10.15 14.80
C GLU A 53 -7.69 -10.96 15.97
N THR A 54 -6.36 -11.03 16.05
CA THR A 54 -5.66 -11.73 17.13
C THR A 54 -5.94 -11.09 18.49
N VAL A 55 -5.85 -9.75 18.58
CA VAL A 55 -6.18 -9.00 19.80
C VAL A 55 -7.67 -9.17 20.17
N SER A 56 -8.56 -9.13 19.18
CA SER A 56 -10.00 -9.28 19.39
C SER A 56 -10.36 -10.68 19.89
N LYS A 57 -9.80 -11.74 19.30
CA LYS A 57 -9.97 -13.13 19.76
C LYS A 57 -9.42 -13.35 21.16
N THR A 58 -8.30 -12.70 21.50
CA THR A 58 -7.68 -12.83 22.83
C THR A 58 -8.55 -12.21 23.93
N LYS A 59 -9.24 -11.08 23.65
CA LYS A 59 -10.14 -10.43 24.63
C LYS A 59 -11.41 -11.22 24.91
N LEU A 60 -11.89 -12.05 23.97
CA LEU A 60 -13.09 -12.88 24.15
C LEU A 60 -12.86 -14.10 25.06
N SER A 61 -11.61 -14.57 25.20
CA SER A 61 -11.29 -15.77 26.00
C SER A 61 -11.11 -15.53 27.51
N LYS A 62 -11.04 -14.26 27.96
CA LYS A 62 -10.78 -13.91 29.38
C LYS A 62 -12.02 -13.44 30.15
N SER A 63 -13.21 -13.66 29.61
CA SER A 63 -14.48 -13.27 30.24
C SER A 63 -15.39 -14.46 30.59
N GLN A 64 -14.83 -15.67 30.73
CA GLN A 64 -15.51 -16.81 31.35
C GLN A 64 -14.74 -17.30 32.57
#